data_AF-A0A537KP93-F1
#
_entry.id   AF-A0A537KP93-F1
#
_cell.length_a   1.000
_cell.length_b   1.000
_cell.length_c   1.000
_cell.angle_alpha   90.00
_cell.angle_beta   90.00
_cell.angle_gamma   90.00
#
_symmetry.space_group_name_H-M   'P 1'
#
loop_
_entity.id
_entity.type
_entity.pdbx_description
1 polymer ?
#
loop_
_entity_poly.entity_id
_entity_poly.type
_entity_poly.pdbx_seq_one_letter_code
_entity_poly.pdbx_strand_id
1 'polypeptide(L)'
;MEVHAHTHTERKKWTHYLWEFLMLFLAVFCGFLAEYQLEHKIEKDREVQYIRSLYEDLKENDKMFSQVLILQKIRIDRMDSMINMLNHPESIRGNEGLLYYFARVSPRLQTLTVNTRTFEQLKNSGNFRLIRKIETSNRIMAYYENIPLIRQIEGLYFGEFDHYKIMASQLFDPAVFISMEMKNGEITRTDQNPPLQSYDPGLIKQLSLFAVYMNGSGRGIIQQVAELKHKGEAMIDYLQREYHLK
;
A
#
# COMPACT_ATOMS: atom_id res chain seq x y z
N MET A 1 90.83 4.05 -17.90
CA MET A 1 89.73 3.45 -17.12
C MET A 1 89.35 4.50 -16.09
N GLU A 2 88.36 5.33 -16.40
CA GLU A 2 87.87 6.33 -15.45
C GLU A 2 87.00 5.61 -14.42
N VAL A 3 87.46 5.59 -13.18
CA VAL A 3 86.74 5.01 -12.05
C VAL A 3 85.90 6.14 -11.47
N HIS A 4 84.60 6.14 -11.77
CA HIS A 4 83.66 7.05 -11.14
C HIS A 4 83.65 6.78 -9.62
N ALA A 5 84.10 7.76 -8.84
CA ALA A 5 83.92 7.76 -7.40
C ALA A 5 82.42 7.88 -7.11
N HIS A 6 81.79 6.77 -6.73
CA HIS A 6 80.45 6.82 -6.15
C HIS A 6 80.56 7.54 -4.81
N THR A 7 80.11 8.79 -4.77
CA THR A 7 79.86 9.54 -3.54
C THR A 7 79.04 8.67 -2.60
N HIS A 8 79.64 8.26 -1.49
CA HIS A 8 78.95 7.53 -0.43
C HIS A 8 77.76 8.36 0.04
N THR A 9 76.55 7.93 -0.29
CA THR A 9 75.34 8.40 0.38
C THR A 9 75.51 8.13 1.88
N GLU A 10 75.41 9.16 2.72
CA GLU A 10 75.40 8.99 4.17
C GLU A 10 74.43 7.87 4.56
N ARG A 11 74.91 6.90 5.34
CA ARG A 11 74.06 5.81 5.82
C ARG A 11 72.95 6.43 6.67
N LYS A 12 71.70 6.33 6.18
CA LYS A 12 70.52 6.79 6.90
C LYS A 12 70.49 6.16 8.29
N LYS A 13 70.48 7.00 9.33
CA LYS A 13 70.32 6.56 10.73
C LYS A 13 68.97 5.84 10.85
N TRP A 14 68.87 4.84 11.72
CA TRP A 14 67.64 4.07 11.93
C TRP A 14 66.40 4.95 12.19
N THR A 15 66.60 6.11 12.83
CA THR A 15 65.56 7.14 13.03
C THR A 15 64.94 7.63 11.73
N HIS A 16 65.68 7.70 10.63
CA HIS A 16 65.17 8.09 9.32
C HIS A 16 64.20 7.05 8.76
N TYR A 17 64.50 5.76 8.90
CA TYR A 17 63.59 4.69 8.49
C TYR A 17 62.32 4.64 9.35
N LEU A 18 62.44 4.94 10.64
CA LEU A 18 61.28 5.07 11.53
C LEU A 18 60.36 6.22 11.11
N TRP A 19 60.92 7.39 10.77
CA TRP A 19 60.12 8.53 10.29
C TRP A 19 59.52 8.30 8.91
N GLU A 20 60.23 7.64 7.99
CA GLU A 20 59.68 7.22 6.70
C GLU A 20 58.52 6.23 6.87
N PHE A 21 58.69 5.22 7.74
CA PHE A 21 57.62 4.30 8.09
C PHE A 21 56.42 5.06 8.69
N LEU A 22 56.65 5.94 9.67
CA LEU A 22 55.58 6.67 10.33
C LEU A 22 54.84 7.59 9.35
N MET A 23 55.54 8.23 8.41
CA MET A 23 54.93 9.05 7.36
C MET A 23 54.04 8.21 6.42
N LEU A 24 54.55 7.09 5.90
CA LEU A 24 53.78 6.20 5.02
C LEU A 24 52.61 5.54 5.75
N PHE A 25 52.85 5.06 6.97
CA PHE A 25 51.84 4.49 7.85
C PHE A 25 50.73 5.50 8.15
N LEU A 26 51.09 6.72 8.56
CA LEU A 26 50.12 7.77 8.87
C LEU A 26 49.33 8.17 7.63
N ALA A 27 49.95 8.25 6.46
CA ALA A 27 49.25 8.56 5.21
C ALA A 27 48.16 7.53 4.89
N VAL A 28 48.49 6.24 4.97
CA VAL A 28 47.53 5.14 4.74
C VAL A 28 46.48 5.08 5.86
N PHE A 29 46.89 5.22 7.12
CA PHE A 29 46.01 5.21 8.29
C PHE A 29 44.99 6.35 8.25
N CYS A 30 45.42 7.58 7.92
CA CYS A 30 44.53 8.72 7.75
C CYS A 30 43.56 8.53 6.58
N GLY A 31 44.01 7.90 5.48
CA GLY A 31 43.13 7.54 4.36
C GLY A 31 41.97 6.64 4.82
N PHE A 32 42.28 5.55 5.52
CA PHE A 32 41.26 4.66 6.09
C PHE A 32 40.35 5.35 7.11
N LEU A 33 40.91 6.21 7.98
CA LEU A 33 40.12 6.96 8.95
C LEU A 33 39.16 7.94 8.27
N ALA A 34 39.60 8.62 7.21
CA ALA A 34 38.78 9.54 6.44
C ALA A 34 37.63 8.81 5.72
N GLU A 35 37.91 7.65 5.12
CA GLU A 35 36.87 6.80 4.50
C GLU A 35 35.84 6.32 5.51
N TYR A 36 36.29 5.80 6.67
CA TYR A 36 35.40 5.36 7.75
C TYR A 36 34.47 6.47 8.24
N GLN A 37 35.01 7.69 8.43
CA GLN A 37 34.22 8.85 8.85
C GLN A 37 33.24 9.31 7.76
N LEU A 38 33.69 9.35 6.50
CA LEU A 38 32.87 9.77 5.37
C LEU A 38 31.70 8.79 5.15
N GLU A 39 31.96 7.49 5.21
CA GLU A 39 30.94 6.45 5.09
C GLU A 39 29.88 6.60 6.18
N HIS A 40 30.28 6.73 7.45
CA HIS A 40 29.33 6.88 8.55
C HIS A 40 28.45 8.14 8.40
N LYS A 41 29.01 9.23 7.88
CA LYS A 41 28.24 10.44 7.57
C LYS A 41 27.25 10.20 6.43
N ILE A 42 27.69 9.61 5.33
CA ILE A 42 26.83 9.32 4.16
C ILE A 42 25.69 8.38 4.54
N GLU A 43 25.96 7.32 5.31
CA GLU A 43 24.92 6.39 5.76
C GLU A 43 23.87 7.08 6.62
N LYS A 44 24.28 7.95 7.55
CA LYS A 44 23.37 8.77 8.35
C LYS A 44 22.52 9.71 7.50
N ASP A 45 23.12 10.37 6.51
CA ASP A 45 22.39 11.27 5.62
C ASP A 45 21.37 10.50 4.77
N ARG A 46 21.75 9.31 4.26
CA ARG A 46 20.84 8.42 3.52
C ARG A 46 19.70 7.89 4.38
N GLU A 47 19.97 7.49 5.63
CA GLU A 47 18.93 7.10 6.59
C GLU A 47 17.87 8.21 6.69
N VAL A 48 18.27 9.45 6.94
CA VAL A 48 17.33 10.58 7.09
C VAL A 48 16.56 10.85 5.80
N GLN A 49 17.20 10.73 4.63
CA GLN A 49 16.52 10.89 3.34
C GLN A 49 15.44 9.83 3.12
N TYR A 50 15.75 8.56 3.39
CA TYR A 50 14.76 7.48 3.30
C TYR A 50 13.61 7.68 4.29
N ILE A 51 13.92 8.03 5.54
CA ILE A 51 12.88 8.26 6.55
C ILE A 51 11.96 9.42 6.18
N ARG A 52 12.49 10.52 5.61
CA ARG A 52 11.67 11.61 5.08
C ARG A 52 10.77 11.18 3.92
N SER A 53 11.32 10.43 2.97
CA SER A 53 10.55 9.92 1.83
C SER A 53 9.43 8.97 2.29
N LEU A 54 9.72 8.11 3.27
CA LEU A 54 8.75 7.19 3.85
C LEU A 54 7.64 7.93 4.62
N TYR A 55 8.01 8.97 5.37
CA TYR A 55 7.07 9.83 6.09
C TYR A 55 6.06 10.49 5.13
N GLU A 56 6.51 11.00 3.98
CA GLU A 56 5.61 11.54 2.98
C GLU A 56 4.75 10.46 2.31
N ASP A 57 5.31 9.29 1.98
CA ASP A 57 4.54 8.16 1.46
C ASP A 57 3.41 7.74 2.45
N LEU A 58 3.68 7.73 3.76
CA LEU A 58 2.69 7.43 4.80
C LEU A 58 1.58 8.50 4.87
N LYS A 59 1.92 9.79 4.74
CA LYS A 59 0.93 10.89 4.72
C LYS A 59 0.02 10.84 3.49
N GLU A 60 0.56 10.46 2.34
CA GLU A 60 -0.25 10.22 1.14
C GLU A 60 -1.20 9.05 1.34
N ASN A 61 -0.69 7.93 1.87
CA ASN A 61 -1.49 6.76 2.21
C ASN A 61 -2.65 7.12 3.15
N ASP A 62 -2.39 7.93 4.17
CA ASP A 62 -3.41 8.35 5.13
C ASP A 62 -4.64 9.03 4.48
N LYS A 63 -4.37 9.94 3.54
CA LYS A 63 -5.40 10.63 2.76
C LYS A 63 -6.16 9.65 1.88
N MET A 64 -5.44 8.76 1.20
CA MET A 64 -6.03 7.73 0.33
C MET A 64 -6.93 6.77 1.11
N PHE A 65 -6.48 6.32 2.29
CA PHE A 65 -7.26 5.41 3.13
C PHE A 65 -8.54 6.06 3.64
N SER A 66 -8.48 7.34 4.01
CA SER A 66 -9.66 8.09 4.42
C SER A 66 -10.72 8.12 3.31
N GLN A 67 -10.31 8.38 2.06
CA GLN A 67 -11.22 8.37 0.91
C GLN A 67 -11.79 6.97 0.65
N VAL A 68 -10.94 5.94 0.67
CA VAL A 68 -11.38 4.54 0.48
C VAL A 68 -12.40 4.15 1.54
N LEU A 69 -12.16 4.45 2.81
CA LEU A 69 -13.08 4.11 3.90
C LEU A 69 -14.47 4.74 3.71
N ILE A 70 -14.55 5.99 3.25
CA ILE A 70 -15.83 6.67 2.96
C ILE A 70 -16.57 5.95 1.83
N LEU A 71 -15.90 5.72 0.71
CA LEU A 71 -16.51 5.09 -0.47
C LEU A 71 -16.98 3.66 -0.17
N GLN A 72 -16.19 2.90 0.59
CA GLN A 72 -16.51 1.52 0.93
C GLN A 72 -17.68 1.45 1.93
N LYS A 73 -17.83 2.41 2.86
CA LYS A 73 -19.00 2.49 3.74
C LYS A 73 -20.29 2.72 2.93
N ILE A 74 -20.29 3.69 2.02
CA ILE A 74 -21.42 3.95 1.11
C ILE A 74 -21.77 2.70 0.31
N ARG A 75 -20.75 1.97 -0.17
CA ARG A 75 -20.93 0.70 -0.90
C ARG A 75 -21.60 -0.37 -0.03
N ILE A 76 -21.19 -0.53 1.23
CA ILE A 76 -21.79 -1.48 2.18
C ILE A 76 -23.25 -1.12 2.46
N ASP A 77 -23.57 0.15 2.71
CA ASP A 77 -24.95 0.57 3.01
C ASP A 77 -25.90 0.25 1.84
N ARG A 78 -25.40 0.42 0.60
CA ARG A 78 -26.13 0.04 -0.62
C ARG A 78 -26.26 -1.48 -0.75
N MET A 79 -25.21 -2.24 -0.44
CA MET A 79 -25.23 -3.69 -0.46
C MET A 79 -26.20 -4.26 0.60
N ASP A 80 -26.21 -3.70 1.82
CA ASP A 80 -27.17 -4.06 2.88
C ASP A 80 -28.61 -3.83 2.42
N SER A 81 -28.87 -2.66 1.79
CA SER A 81 -30.19 -2.34 1.24
C SER A 81 -30.60 -3.33 0.15
N MET A 82 -29.66 -3.71 -0.74
CA MET A 82 -29.89 -4.70 -1.78
C MET A 82 -30.20 -6.08 -1.20
N ILE A 83 -29.40 -6.56 -0.25
CA ILE A 83 -29.60 -7.84 0.44
C ILE A 83 -30.97 -7.86 1.11
N ASN A 84 -31.36 -6.75 1.76
CA ASN A 84 -32.68 -6.64 2.38
C ASN A 84 -33.81 -6.78 1.35
N MET A 85 -33.70 -6.13 0.19
CA MET A 85 -34.68 -6.28 -0.90
C MET A 85 -34.73 -7.72 -1.44
N LEU A 86 -33.57 -8.36 -1.64
CA LEU A 86 -33.49 -9.74 -2.14
C LEU A 86 -34.03 -10.77 -1.14
N ASN A 87 -33.94 -10.50 0.16
CA ASN A 87 -34.51 -11.35 1.21
C ASN A 87 -36.03 -11.16 1.40
N HIS A 88 -36.61 -10.12 0.80
CA HIS A 88 -38.04 -9.81 0.83
C HIS A 88 -38.55 -9.62 -0.61
N PRO A 89 -38.67 -10.70 -1.42
CA PRO A 89 -38.97 -10.60 -2.86
C PRO A 89 -40.25 -9.84 -3.20
N GLU A 90 -41.22 -9.78 -2.29
CA GLU A 90 -42.43 -8.97 -2.40
C GLU A 90 -42.12 -7.46 -2.50
N SER A 91 -41.00 -7.01 -1.93
CA SER A 91 -40.54 -5.61 -1.99
C SER A 91 -39.95 -5.24 -3.35
N ILE A 92 -39.60 -6.22 -4.19
CA ILE A 92 -38.98 -5.98 -5.50
C ILE A 92 -39.99 -5.39 -6.49
N ARG A 93 -41.25 -5.84 -6.43
CA ARG A 93 -42.31 -5.38 -7.32
C ARG A 93 -42.58 -3.89 -7.08
N GLY A 94 -42.42 -3.08 -8.12
CA GLY A 94 -42.52 -1.63 -8.04
C GLY A 94 -41.25 -0.92 -7.51
N ASN A 95 -40.17 -1.66 -7.28
CA ASN A 95 -38.86 -1.13 -6.91
C ASN A 95 -37.72 -1.72 -7.76
N GLU A 96 -38.04 -2.29 -8.92
CA GLU A 96 -37.07 -2.95 -9.79
C GLU A 96 -35.94 -1.98 -10.20
N GLY A 97 -36.26 -0.72 -10.50
CA GLY A 97 -35.26 0.29 -10.86
C GLY A 97 -34.23 0.55 -9.74
N LEU A 98 -34.67 0.49 -8.48
CA LEU A 98 -33.79 0.58 -7.32
C LEU A 98 -32.93 -0.67 -7.16
N LEU A 99 -33.51 -1.85 -7.38
CA LEU A 99 -32.76 -3.11 -7.34
C LEU A 99 -31.69 -3.16 -8.43
N TYR A 100 -32.02 -2.79 -9.67
CA TYR A 100 -31.05 -2.65 -10.77
C TYR A 100 -29.92 -1.68 -10.39
N TYR A 101 -30.26 -0.52 -9.81
CA TYR A 101 -29.26 0.45 -9.38
C TYR A 101 -28.30 -0.16 -8.36
N PHE A 102 -28.82 -0.74 -7.27
CA PHE A 102 -27.96 -1.38 -6.26
C PHE A 102 -27.16 -2.55 -6.80
N ALA A 103 -27.75 -3.38 -7.65
CA ALA A 103 -27.07 -4.51 -8.27
C ALA A 103 -25.92 -4.09 -9.20
N ARG A 104 -25.97 -2.87 -9.75
CA ARG A 104 -24.93 -2.31 -10.61
C ARG A 104 -23.81 -1.63 -9.82
N VAL A 105 -24.13 -0.91 -8.74
CA VAL A 105 -23.16 -0.07 -8.02
C VAL A 105 -22.55 -0.73 -6.78
N SER A 106 -23.30 -1.53 -6.04
CA SER A 106 -22.85 -2.11 -4.75
C SER A 106 -21.74 -3.15 -4.92
N PRO A 107 -21.68 -3.96 -5.99
CA PRO A 107 -20.57 -4.90 -6.21
C PRO A 107 -19.23 -4.24 -6.57
N ARG A 108 -19.19 -2.93 -6.83
CA ARG A 108 -17.98 -2.22 -7.27
C ARG A 108 -17.07 -1.91 -6.08
N LEU A 109 -16.11 -2.79 -5.83
CA LEU A 109 -15.10 -2.59 -4.80
C LEU A 109 -14.11 -1.50 -5.20
N GLN A 110 -13.90 -0.53 -4.31
CA GLN A 110 -12.74 0.36 -4.43
C GLN A 110 -11.49 -0.39 -3.95
N THR A 111 -10.58 -0.72 -4.88
CA THR A 111 -9.31 -1.37 -4.52
C THR A 111 -8.43 -0.43 -3.71
N LEU A 112 -7.75 -0.98 -2.72
CA LEU A 112 -6.77 -0.24 -1.94
C LEU A 112 -5.54 0.05 -2.81
N THR A 113 -5.08 1.28 -2.84
CA THR A 113 -3.75 1.62 -3.35
C THR A 113 -2.90 2.09 -2.19
N VAL A 114 -1.72 1.50 -2.05
CA VAL A 114 -0.76 1.84 -0.99
C VAL A 114 0.52 2.28 -1.68
N ASN A 115 1.00 3.47 -1.35
CA ASN A 115 2.33 3.93 -1.70
C ASN A 115 3.36 3.15 -0.86
N THR A 116 4.04 2.21 -1.53
CA THR A 116 5.10 1.37 -0.96
C THR A 116 6.49 1.76 -1.51
N ARG A 117 6.61 2.89 -2.22
CA ARG A 117 7.81 3.25 -2.99
C ARG A 117 9.08 3.23 -2.14
N THR A 118 9.09 3.96 -1.04
CA THR A 118 10.30 4.04 -0.19
C THR A 118 10.57 2.72 0.53
N PHE A 119 9.53 2.01 0.97
CA PHE A 119 9.66 0.70 1.59
C PHE A 119 10.29 -0.33 0.65
N GLU A 120 9.80 -0.40 -0.58
CA GLU A 120 10.35 -1.30 -1.61
C GLU A 120 11.77 -0.92 -1.99
N GLN A 121 12.10 0.37 -2.06
CA GLN A 121 13.47 0.82 -2.26
C GLN A 121 14.39 0.34 -1.13
N LEU A 122 14.02 0.55 0.13
CA LEU A 122 14.77 0.08 1.30
C LEU A 122 14.95 -1.44 1.31
N LYS A 123 13.88 -2.18 1.01
CA LYS A 123 13.87 -3.65 0.97
C LYS A 123 14.76 -4.20 -0.12
N ASN A 124 14.54 -3.78 -1.36
CA ASN A 124 15.17 -4.38 -2.54
C ASN A 124 16.65 -3.98 -2.70
N SER A 125 17.07 -2.87 -2.11
CA SER A 125 18.48 -2.45 -2.07
C SER A 125 19.25 -2.95 -0.84
N GLY A 126 18.60 -3.65 0.09
CA GLY A 126 19.20 -4.06 1.36
C GLY A 126 19.51 -2.88 2.31
N ASN A 127 18.92 -1.71 2.06
CA ASN A 127 19.21 -0.47 2.79
C ASN A 127 18.49 -0.36 4.14
N PHE A 128 17.69 -1.35 4.54
CA PHE A 128 17.18 -1.43 5.92
C PHE A 128 18.29 -1.41 6.97
N ARG A 129 19.49 -1.93 6.64
CA ARG A 129 20.68 -1.86 7.52
C ARG A 129 21.14 -0.43 7.82
N LEU A 130 20.79 0.54 6.97
CA LEU A 130 21.14 1.96 7.17
C LEU A 130 20.31 2.59 8.29
N ILE A 131 19.16 1.99 8.63
CA ILE A 131 18.30 2.48 9.71
C ILE A 131 18.92 2.05 11.04
N ARG A 132 19.66 2.97 11.67
CA ARG A 132 20.46 2.70 12.88
C ARG A 132 19.58 2.40 14.09
N LYS A 133 18.37 2.95 14.11
CA LYS A 133 17.37 2.70 15.15
C LYS A 133 16.59 1.43 14.82
N ILE A 134 16.97 0.29 15.44
CA ILE A 134 16.32 -1.00 15.19
C ILE A 134 14.81 -0.95 15.41
N GLU A 135 14.34 -0.19 16.40
CA GLU A 135 12.91 0.01 16.66
C GLU A 135 12.20 0.66 15.45
N THR A 136 12.82 1.67 14.83
CA THR A 136 12.28 2.29 13.61
C THR A 136 12.16 1.26 12.50
N SER A 137 13.21 0.48 12.24
CA SER A 137 13.20 -0.57 11.22
C SER A 137 12.07 -1.59 11.45
N ASN A 138 11.95 -2.09 12.68
CA ASN A 138 10.92 -3.06 13.05
C ASN A 138 9.51 -2.51 12.89
N ARG A 139 9.28 -1.25 13.28
CA ARG A 139 7.97 -0.58 13.11
C ARG A 139 7.61 -0.39 11.64
N ILE A 140 8.57 -0.04 10.79
CA ILE A 140 8.36 0.06 9.34
C ILE A 140 7.93 -1.31 8.79
N MET A 141 8.69 -2.37 9.08
CA MET A 141 8.36 -3.72 8.58
C MET A 141 6.97 -4.16 9.05
N ALA A 142 6.68 -4.03 10.35
CA ALA A 142 5.40 -4.43 10.93
C ALA A 142 4.21 -3.66 10.33
N TYR A 143 4.38 -2.41 9.91
CA TYR A 143 3.34 -1.66 9.22
C TYR A 143 3.01 -2.30 7.85
N TYR A 144 4.02 -2.53 7.01
CA TYR A 144 3.83 -3.04 5.65
C TYR A 144 3.45 -4.54 5.60
N GLU A 145 3.76 -5.32 6.64
CA GLU A 145 3.35 -6.73 6.77
C GLU A 145 1.83 -6.95 6.82
N ASN A 146 1.02 -5.93 7.12
CA ASN A 146 -0.44 -6.06 7.14
C ASN A 146 -1.07 -5.98 5.73
N ILE A 147 -0.34 -5.45 4.73
CA ILE A 147 -0.89 -5.22 3.38
C ILE A 147 -1.27 -6.53 2.67
N PRO A 148 -0.46 -7.61 2.70
CA PRO A 148 -0.82 -8.87 2.04
C PRO A 148 -2.16 -9.45 2.48
N LEU A 149 -2.53 -9.32 3.76
CA LEU A 149 -3.83 -9.77 4.26
C LEU A 149 -4.99 -9.03 3.57
N ILE A 150 -4.87 -7.71 3.41
CA ILE A 150 -5.88 -6.93 2.68
C ILE A 150 -6.00 -7.43 1.24
N ARG A 151 -4.87 -7.67 0.56
CA ARG A 151 -4.85 -8.20 -0.81
C ARG A 151 -5.50 -9.57 -0.93
N GLN A 152 -5.30 -10.43 0.07
CA GLN A 152 -5.93 -11.74 0.11
C GLN A 152 -7.45 -11.62 0.21
N ILE A 153 -7.97 -10.73 1.05
CA ILE A 153 -9.42 -10.51 1.19
C ILE A 153 -10.00 -9.85 -0.07
N GLU A 154 -9.28 -8.92 -0.71
CA GLU A 154 -9.67 -8.39 -2.03
C GLU A 154 -9.76 -9.50 -3.08
N GLY A 155 -8.80 -10.43 -3.09
CA GLY A 155 -8.83 -11.61 -3.98
C GLY A 155 -10.05 -12.50 -3.74
N LEU A 156 -10.40 -12.76 -2.48
CA LEU A 156 -11.61 -13.49 -2.12
C LEU A 156 -12.88 -12.77 -2.63
N TYR A 157 -12.97 -11.45 -2.40
CA TYR A 157 -14.07 -10.64 -2.88
C TYR A 157 -14.25 -10.74 -4.40
N PHE A 158 -13.16 -10.70 -5.18
CA PHE A 158 -13.25 -10.81 -6.64
C PHE A 158 -13.70 -12.20 -7.09
N GLY A 159 -13.31 -13.27 -6.40
CA GLY A 159 -13.85 -14.61 -6.65
C GLY A 159 -15.35 -14.69 -6.38
N GLU A 160 -15.82 -14.10 -5.27
CA GLU A 160 -17.25 -14.00 -4.96
C GLU A 160 -18.01 -13.16 -6.00
N PHE A 161 -17.40 -12.08 -6.49
CA PHE A 161 -17.95 -11.22 -7.53
C PHE A 161 -18.15 -11.93 -8.87
N ASP A 162 -17.26 -12.86 -9.24
CA ASP A 162 -17.44 -13.67 -10.44
C ASP A 162 -18.70 -14.52 -10.38
N HIS A 163 -18.96 -15.17 -9.24
CA HIS A 163 -20.21 -15.91 -9.04
C HIS A 163 -21.44 -15.00 -8.99
N TYR A 164 -21.34 -13.84 -8.34
CA TYR A 164 -22.39 -12.84 -8.34
C TYR A 164 -22.78 -12.42 -9.77
N LYS A 165 -21.83 -12.17 -10.66
CA LYS A 165 -22.10 -11.79 -12.06
C LYS A 165 -22.88 -12.86 -12.82
N ILE A 166 -22.59 -14.14 -12.57
CA ILE A 166 -23.31 -15.26 -13.20
C ILE A 166 -24.77 -15.29 -12.74
N MET A 167 -25.05 -15.04 -11.46
CA MET A 167 -26.43 -14.97 -10.97
C MET A 167 -27.14 -13.71 -11.45
N ALA A 168 -26.44 -12.57 -11.43
CA ALA A 168 -26.98 -11.29 -11.85
C ALA A 168 -27.40 -11.30 -13.33
N SER A 169 -26.66 -11.99 -14.20
CA SER A 169 -26.98 -12.06 -15.64
C SER A 169 -28.28 -12.82 -15.94
N GLN A 170 -28.78 -13.62 -15.00
CA GLN A 170 -30.05 -14.35 -15.14
C GLN A 170 -31.27 -13.55 -14.65
N LEU A 171 -31.03 -12.46 -13.90
CA LEU A 171 -32.06 -11.63 -13.28
C LEU A 171 -32.17 -10.24 -13.94
N PHE A 172 -31.07 -9.67 -14.40
CA PHE A 172 -30.99 -8.29 -14.86
C PHE A 172 -30.78 -8.18 -16.37
N ASP A 173 -31.56 -7.29 -17.00
CA ASP A 173 -31.39 -6.92 -18.39
C ASP A 173 -30.20 -5.97 -18.60
N PRO A 174 -29.21 -6.34 -19.43
CA PRO A 174 -28.07 -5.48 -19.73
C PRO A 174 -28.47 -4.16 -20.41
N ALA A 175 -29.57 -4.11 -21.17
CA ALA A 175 -30.05 -2.86 -21.77
C ALA A 175 -30.46 -1.83 -20.71
N VAL A 176 -31.03 -2.29 -19.60
CA VAL A 176 -31.33 -1.42 -18.45
C VAL A 176 -30.04 -0.89 -17.83
N PHE A 177 -29.02 -1.73 -17.64
CA PHE A 177 -27.72 -1.25 -17.13
C PHE A 177 -27.06 -0.22 -18.05
N ILE A 178 -27.15 -0.38 -19.37
CA ILE A 178 -26.65 0.61 -20.33
C ILE A 178 -27.42 1.93 -20.19
N SER A 179 -28.74 1.88 -20.03
CA SER A 179 -29.57 3.07 -19.87
C SER A 179 -29.29 3.86 -18.58
N MET A 180 -28.71 3.22 -17.57
CA MET A 180 -28.33 3.84 -16.30
C MET A 180 -26.98 4.59 -16.35
N GLU A 181 -26.20 4.40 -17.42
CA GLU A 181 -24.86 4.96 -17.55
C GLU A 181 -24.90 6.31 -18.28
N MET A 182 -24.49 7.36 -17.58
CA MET A 182 -24.36 8.70 -18.15
C MET A 182 -23.11 8.79 -19.05
N LYS A 183 -23.04 9.83 -19.91
CA LYS A 183 -21.90 10.04 -20.82
C LYS A 183 -20.53 10.17 -20.12
N ASN A 184 -20.52 10.57 -18.85
CA ASN A 184 -19.32 10.68 -18.02
C ASN A 184 -18.96 9.36 -17.28
N GLY A 185 -19.73 8.28 -17.50
CA GLY A 185 -19.57 6.98 -16.84
C GLY A 185 -20.23 6.89 -15.46
N GLU A 186 -20.90 7.94 -14.99
CA GLU A 186 -21.68 7.92 -13.74
C GLU A 186 -22.89 6.99 -13.89
N ILE A 187 -23.16 6.19 -12.85
CA ILE A 187 -24.34 5.33 -12.80
C ILE A 187 -25.41 6.03 -11.99
N THR A 188 -26.54 6.32 -12.63
CA THR A 188 -27.71 6.94 -11.98
C THR A 188 -28.85 5.94 -11.84
N ARG A 189 -29.64 6.12 -10.79
CA ARG A 189 -30.91 5.40 -10.65
C ARG A 189 -31.88 5.86 -11.73
N THR A 190 -32.62 4.91 -12.32
CA THR A 190 -33.76 5.21 -13.18
C THR A 190 -35.01 5.48 -12.34
N ASP A 191 -35.82 6.46 -12.77
CA ASP A 191 -37.13 6.75 -12.17
C ASP A 191 -38.19 5.71 -12.57
N GLN A 192 -37.87 4.85 -13.54
CA GLN A 192 -38.73 3.77 -14.01
C GLN A 192 -38.49 2.47 -13.22
N ASN A 193 -39.42 1.53 -13.31
CA ASN A 193 -39.28 0.20 -12.74
C ASN A 193 -39.34 -0.86 -13.84
N PRO A 194 -38.28 -0.97 -14.68
CA PRO A 194 -38.24 -1.98 -15.72
C PRO A 194 -38.28 -3.38 -15.09
N PRO A 195 -39.03 -4.33 -15.65
CA PRO A 195 -39.14 -5.66 -15.06
C PRO A 195 -37.78 -6.37 -15.03
N LEU A 196 -37.59 -7.25 -14.03
CA LEU A 196 -36.51 -8.23 -14.05
C LEU A 196 -36.74 -9.25 -15.17
N GLN A 197 -35.66 -9.87 -15.66
CA GLN A 197 -35.74 -10.99 -16.60
C GLN A 197 -36.38 -12.23 -15.97
N SER A 198 -36.17 -12.43 -14.67
CA SER A 198 -36.76 -13.51 -13.91
C SER A 198 -37.10 -13.05 -12.49
N TYR A 199 -38.21 -13.57 -11.96
CA TYR A 199 -38.63 -13.42 -10.57
C TYR A 199 -38.56 -14.75 -9.82
N ASP A 200 -37.78 -15.71 -10.34
CA ASP A 200 -37.59 -17.01 -9.71
C ASP A 200 -37.02 -16.85 -8.28
N PRO A 201 -37.72 -17.32 -7.23
CA PRO A 201 -37.25 -17.17 -5.85
C PRO A 201 -35.90 -17.85 -5.58
N GLY A 202 -35.58 -18.92 -6.31
CA GLY A 202 -34.31 -19.62 -6.20
C GLY A 202 -33.14 -18.76 -6.68
N LEU A 203 -33.28 -18.14 -7.86
CA LEU A 203 -32.29 -17.21 -8.42
C LEU A 203 -32.09 -15.98 -7.52
N ILE A 204 -33.17 -15.38 -7.04
CA ILE A 204 -33.12 -14.22 -6.13
C ILE A 204 -32.37 -14.60 -4.84
N LYS A 205 -32.67 -15.78 -4.27
CA LYS A 205 -32.00 -16.27 -3.05
C LYS A 205 -30.51 -16.54 -3.28
N GLN A 206 -30.14 -17.11 -4.42
CA GLN A 206 -28.73 -17.34 -4.77
C GLN A 206 -27.97 -16.02 -4.96
N LEU A 207 -28.57 -15.03 -5.65
CA LEU A 207 -27.98 -13.70 -5.76
C LEU A 207 -27.81 -13.05 -4.39
N SER A 208 -28.80 -13.16 -3.50
CA SER A 208 -28.73 -12.67 -2.11
C SER A 208 -27.56 -13.29 -1.35
N LEU A 209 -27.37 -14.61 -1.49
CA LEU A 209 -26.28 -15.33 -0.84
C LEU A 209 -24.91 -14.79 -1.26
N PHE A 210 -24.66 -14.63 -2.56
CA PHE A 210 -23.39 -14.08 -3.04
C PHE A 210 -23.21 -12.62 -2.64
N ALA A 211 -24.28 -11.81 -2.64
CA ALA A 211 -24.24 -10.45 -2.13
C ALA A 211 -23.83 -10.41 -0.64
N VAL A 212 -24.32 -11.34 0.19
CA VAL A 212 -23.92 -11.47 1.60
C VAL A 212 -22.43 -11.80 1.74
N TYR A 213 -21.90 -12.75 0.97
CA TYR A 213 -20.47 -13.09 0.99
C TYR A 213 -19.60 -11.90 0.59
N MET A 214 -19.91 -11.26 -0.54
CA MET A 214 -19.22 -10.05 -0.99
C MET A 214 -19.27 -8.94 0.06
N ASN A 215 -20.41 -8.75 0.72
CA ASN A 215 -20.55 -7.76 1.78
C ASN A 215 -19.71 -8.10 3.01
N GLY A 216 -19.62 -9.37 3.38
CA GLY A 216 -18.76 -9.87 4.45
C GLY A 216 -17.28 -9.60 4.16
N SER A 217 -16.79 -10.01 2.99
CA SER A 217 -15.43 -9.70 2.52
C SER A 217 -15.17 -8.20 2.50
N GLY A 218 -16.14 -7.43 2.00
CA GLY A 218 -16.11 -5.97 1.97
C GLY A 218 -16.00 -5.30 3.35
N ARG A 219 -16.70 -5.83 4.37
CA ARG A 219 -16.59 -5.38 5.77
C ARG A 219 -15.22 -5.72 6.35
N GLY A 220 -14.69 -6.90 6.03
CA GLY A 220 -13.33 -7.32 6.40
C GLY A 220 -12.26 -6.36 5.86
N ILE A 221 -12.38 -5.95 4.59
CA ILE A 221 -11.47 -4.98 3.98
C ILE A 221 -11.52 -3.63 4.72
N ILE A 222 -12.71 -3.11 5.02
CA ILE A 222 -12.84 -1.83 5.76
C ILE A 222 -12.16 -1.90 7.12
N GLN A 223 -12.36 -2.99 7.85
CA GLN A 223 -11.74 -3.18 9.17
C GLN A 223 -10.21 -3.15 9.05
N GLN A 224 -9.65 -3.90 8.10
CA GLN A 224 -8.20 -3.96 7.92
C GLN A 224 -7.61 -2.62 7.43
N VAL A 225 -8.31 -1.91 6.54
CA VAL A 225 -7.89 -0.57 6.08
C VAL A 225 -7.93 0.45 7.21
N ALA A 226 -8.96 0.40 8.07
CA ALA A 226 -9.06 1.29 9.23
C ALA A 226 -7.93 1.03 10.25
N GLU A 227 -7.61 -0.24 10.49
CA GLU A 227 -6.49 -0.61 11.35
C GLU A 227 -5.14 -0.18 10.75
N LEU A 228 -4.95 -0.39 9.44
CA LEU A 228 -3.74 0.05 8.74
C LEU A 228 -3.59 1.57 8.78
N LYS A 229 -4.69 2.33 8.61
CA LYS A 229 -4.70 3.79 8.76
C LYS A 229 -4.25 4.22 10.15
N HIS A 230 -4.84 3.66 11.20
CA HIS A 230 -4.46 3.97 12.59
C HIS A 230 -2.98 3.64 12.87
N LYS A 231 -2.48 2.50 12.38
CA LYS A 231 -1.05 2.14 12.44
C LYS A 231 -0.17 3.15 11.68
N GLY A 232 -0.65 3.65 10.55
CA GLY A 232 0.02 4.67 9.74
C GLY A 232 0.13 6.01 10.45
N GLU A 233 -0.96 6.49 11.05
CA GLU A 233 -0.98 7.72 11.87
C GLU A 233 0.01 7.61 13.03
N ALA A 234 -0.02 6.51 13.79
CA ALA A 234 0.93 6.27 14.87
C ALA A 234 2.39 6.24 14.38
N MET A 235 2.64 5.71 13.18
CA MET A 235 3.97 5.67 12.58
C MET A 235 4.44 7.06 12.12
N ILE A 236 3.55 7.87 11.54
CA ILE A 236 3.82 9.27 11.17
C ILE A 236 4.24 10.05 12.43
N ASP A 237 3.48 9.96 13.52
CA ASP A 237 3.77 10.64 14.79
C ASP A 237 5.08 10.17 15.42
N TYR A 238 5.38 8.87 15.32
CA TYR A 238 6.64 8.30 15.78
C TYR A 238 7.81 8.86 14.98
N LEU A 239 7.77 8.77 13.64
CA LEU A 239 8.86 9.24 12.77
C LEU A 239 9.08 10.75 12.90
N GLN A 240 7.99 11.52 13.03
CA GLN A 240 8.08 12.97 13.21
C GLN A 240 8.85 13.34 14.47
N ARG A 241 8.56 12.69 15.59
CA ARG A 241 9.28 12.92 16.86
C ARG A 241 10.71 12.40 16.81
N GLU A 242 10.89 11.17 16.32
CA GLU A 242 12.17 10.44 16.41
C GLU A 242 13.25 10.98 15.45
N TYR A 243 12.83 11.62 14.35
CA TYR A 243 13.72 12.20 13.33
C TYR A 243 13.56 13.72 13.18
N HIS A 244 12.76 14.37 14.04
CA HIS A 244 12.51 15.82 14.03
C HIS A 244 12.03 16.33 12.66
N LEU A 245 11.10 15.60 12.05
CA LEU A 245 10.52 15.93 10.75
C LEU A 245 9.50 17.08 10.90
N LYS A 246 9.31 17.83 9.82
CA LYS A 246 8.33 18.94 9.76
C LYS A 246 7.07 18.51 9.03
#